data_AF-A0AAC9LXR3-F1
#
_entry.id   AF-A0AAC9LXR3-F1
#
_cell.length_a   1.000
_cell.length_b   1.000
_cell.length_c   1.000
_cell.angle_alpha   90.00
_cell.angle_beta   90.00
_cell.angle_gamma   90.00
#
_symmetry.space_group_name_H-M   'P 1'
#
loop_
_entity.id
_entity.type
_entity.pdbx_description
1 polymer ?
#
loop_
_entity_poly.entity_id
_entity_poly.type
_entity_poly.pdbx_seq_one_letter_code
_entity_poly.pdbx_strand_id
1 'polypeptide(L)'
;MPYIHLIALNRTNGCATAYHFSSEDRSAVISMKQEILSVLSTESDKSSVSFQIVPTDDPSYESVVSYNPYFEQFSLIADLQTLQESLDKFHRTESL
;
A
#
# COMPACT_ATOMS: atom_id res chain seq x y z
N MET A 1 -22.57 -3.31 2.02
CA MET A 1 -21.92 -4.12 0.98
C MET A 1 -20.55 -4.52 1.53
N PRO A 2 -19.83 -5.54 1.03
CA PRO A 2 -18.48 -5.77 1.54
C PRO A 2 -17.61 -4.53 1.23
N TYR A 3 -16.74 -4.17 2.17
CA TYR A 3 -15.68 -3.19 1.93
C TYR A 3 -14.69 -3.76 0.92
N ILE A 4 -14.25 -2.93 0.00
CA ILE A 4 -13.19 -3.24 -0.95
C ILE A 4 -11.90 -2.63 -0.42
N HIS A 5 -10.97 -3.48 -0.02
CA HIS A 5 -9.66 -3.07 0.48
C HIS A 5 -8.67 -3.04 -0.68
N LEU A 6 -8.04 -1.89 -0.90
CA LEU A 6 -6.87 -1.72 -1.74
C LEU A 6 -5.64 -1.73 -0.86
N ILE A 7 -4.80 -2.73 -1.05
CA ILE A 7 -3.52 -2.86 -0.35
C ILE A 7 -2.39 -2.65 -1.35
N ALA A 8 -1.55 -1.65 -1.12
CA ALA A 8 -0.33 -1.45 -1.89
C ALA A 8 0.84 -1.97 -1.06
N LEU A 9 1.39 -3.10 -1.49
CA LEU A 9 2.48 -3.79 -0.82
C LEU A 9 3.81 -3.38 -1.43
N ASN A 10 4.75 -3.03 -0.58
CA ASN A 10 6.12 -2.79 -0.97
C ASN A 10 7.06 -3.71 -0.17
N ARG A 11 8.10 -4.21 -0.84
CA ARG A 11 9.22 -4.89 -0.19
C ARG A 11 10.51 -4.30 -0.73
N THR A 12 11.11 -3.40 0.05
CA THR A 12 12.38 -2.75 -0.28
C THR A 12 13.34 -2.91 0.89
N ASN A 13 14.57 -3.35 0.61
CA ASN A 13 15.67 -3.44 1.58
C ASN A 13 15.32 -4.17 2.90
N GLY A 14 14.57 -5.27 2.79
CA GLY A 14 14.17 -6.10 3.93
C GLY A 14 12.97 -5.57 4.72
N CYS A 15 12.45 -4.38 4.39
CA CYS A 15 11.23 -3.85 4.98
C CYS A 15 10.03 -4.23 4.12
N ALA A 16 9.04 -4.90 4.73
CA ALA A 16 7.75 -5.19 4.12
C ALA A 16 6.73 -4.17 4.65
N THR A 17 6.23 -3.28 3.79
CA THR A 17 5.25 -2.25 4.15
C THR A 17 3.96 -2.39 3.35
N ALA A 18 2.85 -1.95 3.94
CA ALA A 18 1.55 -1.96 3.31
C ALA A 18 0.85 -0.62 3.49
N TYR A 19 0.49 0.02 2.37
CA TYR A 19 -0.56 1.05 2.37
C TYR A 19 -1.92 0.37 2.32
N HIS A 20 -2.87 0.86 3.12
CA HIS A 20 -4.22 0.33 3.15
C HIS A 20 -5.23 1.45 2.93
N PHE A 21 -6.14 1.22 2.00
CA PHE A 21 -7.34 2.01 1.80
C PHE A 21 -8.54 1.07 1.69
N SER A 22 -9.67 1.45 2.25
CA SER A 22 -10.93 0.70 2.15
C SER A 22 -12.09 1.60 1.76
N SER A 23 -12.98 1.11 0.91
CA SER A 23 -14.24 1.79 0.62
C SER A 23 -15.30 0.79 0.15
N GLU A 24 -16.57 1.05 0.42
CA GLU A 24 -17.68 0.35 -0.26
C GLU A 24 -17.88 0.85 -1.71
N ASP A 25 -17.35 2.03 -2.05
CA ASP A 25 -17.42 2.59 -3.39
C ASP A 25 -16.21 2.18 -4.24
N ARG A 26 -16.50 1.43 -5.30
CA ARG A 26 -15.50 1.00 -6.30
C ARG A 26 -14.81 2.18 -6.98
N SER A 27 -15.50 3.30 -7.19
CA SER A 27 -14.92 4.47 -7.86
C SER A 27 -13.84 5.10 -6.98
N ALA A 28 -14.10 5.24 -5.68
CA ALA A 28 -13.11 5.70 -4.71
C ALA A 28 -11.85 4.81 -4.68
N VAL A 29 -12.01 3.48 -4.73
CA VAL A 29 -10.89 2.52 -4.79
C VAL A 29 -10.04 2.71 -6.05
N ILE A 30 -10.70 2.91 -7.20
CA ILE A 30 -10.00 3.16 -8.47
C ILE A 30 -9.23 4.48 -8.40
N SER A 31 -9.86 5.55 -7.90
CA SER A 31 -9.21 6.86 -7.75
C SER A 31 -7.99 6.78 -6.85
N MET A 32 -8.10 6.13 -5.69
CA MET A 32 -6.98 5.93 -4.77
C MET A 32 -5.84 5.13 -5.43
N LYS A 33 -6.15 4.08 -6.21
CA LYS A 33 -5.13 3.34 -6.96
C LYS A 33 -4.39 4.24 -7.96
N GLN A 34 -5.10 5.13 -8.65
CA GLN A 34 -4.47 6.08 -9.59
C GLN A 34 -3.59 7.09 -8.85
N GLU A 35 -4.02 7.54 -7.68
CA GLU A 35 -3.22 8.45 -6.82
C GLU A 35 -1.91 7.80 -6.40
N ILE A 36 -1.95 6.54 -5.91
CA ILE A 36 -0.75 5.77 -5.58
C ILE A 36 0.16 5.63 -6.81
N LEU A 37 -0.39 5.26 -7.98
CA LEU A 37 0.38 5.14 -9.21
C LEU A 37 1.03 6.46 -9.64
N SER A 38 0.36 7.60 -9.41
CA SER A 38 0.94 8.92 -9.69
C SER A 38 2.15 9.19 -8.81
N VAL A 39 2.08 8.87 -7.50
CA VAL A 39 3.22 8.99 -6.57
C VAL A 39 4.38 8.09 -7.01
N LEU A 40 4.08 6.86 -7.46
CA LEU A 40 5.12 5.94 -7.95
C LEU A 40 5.74 6.39 -9.27
N SER A 41 4.99 7.10 -10.12
CA SER A 41 5.51 7.57 -11.41
C SER A 41 6.54 8.69 -11.29
N THR A 42 6.57 9.39 -10.15
CA THR A 42 7.57 10.43 -9.86
C THR A 42 8.88 9.86 -9.32
N GLU A 43 8.93 8.57 -8.99
CA GLU A 43 10.13 7.91 -8.50
C GLU A 43 11.12 7.62 -9.65
N SER A 44 12.40 7.90 -9.42
CA SER A 44 13.47 7.66 -10.40
C SER A 44 13.83 6.18 -10.53
N ASP A 45 13.75 5.41 -9.43
CA ASP A 45 13.85 3.95 -9.47
C ASP A 45 12.47 3.32 -9.36
N LYS A 46 12.26 2.26 -10.14
CA LYS A 46 10.99 1.53 -10.23
C LYS A 46 10.79 0.65 -9.00
N SER A 47 10.58 1.28 -7.84
CA SER A 47 10.12 0.60 -6.63
C SER A 47 8.92 -0.28 -6.99
N SER A 48 9.06 -1.60 -6.74
CA SER A 48 8.08 -2.58 -7.19
C SER A 48 6.94 -2.69 -6.19
N VAL A 49 5.88 -1.92 -6.41
CA VAL A 49 4.65 -2.01 -5.61
C VAL A 49 3.69 -3.03 -6.23
N SER A 50 3.22 -3.97 -5.39
CA SER A 50 2.17 -4.93 -5.74
C SER A 50 0.84 -4.50 -5.16
N PHE A 51 -0.22 -4.52 -5.97
CA PHE A 51 -1.57 -4.20 -5.50
C PHE A 51 -2.37 -5.47 -5.24
N GLN A 52 -3.01 -5.54 -4.08
CA GLN A 52 -3.97 -6.58 -3.73
C GLN A 52 -5.34 -5.96 -3.47
N ILE A 53 -6.39 -6.65 -3.91
CA ILE A 53 -7.77 -6.30 -3.61
C ILE A 53 -8.35 -7.39 -2.72
N VAL A 54 -8.86 -7.01 -1.55
CA VAL A 54 -9.44 -7.96 -0.58
C VAL A 54 -10.84 -7.48 -0.22
N PRO A 55 -11.89 -8.29 -0.40
CA PRO A 55 -13.21 -7.96 0.11
C PRO A 55 -13.36 -8.45 1.56
N THR A 56 -13.82 -7.57 2.46
CA THR A 56 -14.18 -7.97 3.84
C THR A 56 -15.43 -7.24 4.31
N ASP A 57 -15.98 -7.64 5.46
CA ASP A 57 -17.17 -7.01 6.04
C ASP A 57 -16.86 -5.80 6.95
N ASP A 58 -15.57 -5.48 7.17
CA ASP A 58 -15.12 -4.42 8.09
C ASP A 58 -14.00 -3.58 7.45
N PRO A 59 -13.99 -2.24 7.57
CA PRO A 59 -13.06 -1.39 6.82
C PRO A 59 -11.61 -1.45 7.33
N SER A 60 -11.34 -2.05 8.48
CA SER A 60 -10.02 -2.04 9.13
C SER A 60 -8.96 -2.85 8.39
N TYR A 61 -7.68 -2.65 8.74
CA TYR A 61 -6.62 -3.53 8.21
C TYR A 61 -6.61 -4.88 8.94
N GLU A 62 -7.02 -4.87 10.20
CA GLU A 62 -7.17 -6.05 11.04
C GLU A 62 -8.16 -7.05 10.44
N SER A 63 -9.20 -6.58 9.75
CA SER A 63 -10.11 -7.46 9.00
C SER A 63 -9.43 -8.15 7.81
N VAL A 64 -8.54 -7.45 7.11
CA VAL A 64 -7.72 -7.99 6.01
C VAL A 64 -6.74 -9.04 6.52
N VAL A 65 -6.10 -8.76 7.66
CA VAL A 65 -5.21 -9.70 8.35
C VAL A 65 -5.97 -10.95 8.81
N SER A 66 -7.15 -10.76 9.41
CA SER A 66 -8.02 -11.86 9.85
C SER A 66 -8.49 -12.73 8.69
N TYR A 67 -8.74 -12.11 7.53
CA TYR A 67 -9.09 -12.83 6.29
C TYR A 67 -7.90 -13.61 5.71
N ASN A 68 -6.69 -13.04 5.76
CA ASN A 68 -5.47 -13.69 5.28
C ASN A 68 -4.24 -13.29 6.11
N PRO A 69 -3.68 -14.20 6.94
CA PRO A 69 -2.51 -13.93 7.77
C PRO A 69 -1.23 -13.54 7.00
N TYR A 70 -1.19 -13.72 5.67
CA TYR A 70 -0.10 -13.21 4.84
C TYR A 70 0.16 -11.71 5.08
N PHE A 71 -0.86 -10.94 5.45
CA PHE A 71 -0.73 -9.50 5.68
C PHE A 71 -0.04 -9.14 7.03
N GLU A 72 0.06 -10.05 7.99
CA GLU A 72 0.69 -9.79 9.31
C GLU A 72 2.16 -9.38 9.22
N GLN A 73 2.85 -9.80 8.17
CA GLN A 73 4.27 -9.51 7.98
C GLN A 73 4.55 -8.08 7.51
N PHE A 74 3.51 -7.30 7.18
CA PHE A 74 3.67 -5.96 6.65
C PHE A 74 3.42 -4.90 7.73
N SER A 75 4.33 -3.94 7.82
CA SER A 75 4.12 -2.74 8.64
C SER A 75 3.20 -1.78 7.89
N LEU A 76 2.10 -1.39 8.54
CA LEU A 76 1.17 -0.42 7.98
C LEU A 76 1.82 0.96 7.90
N ILE A 77 1.62 1.66 6.80
CA ILE A 77 1.99 3.07 6.66
C ILE A 77 0.74 3.95 6.79
N ALA A 78 0.91 5.10 7.44
CA ALA A 78 -0.21 5.93 7.87
C ALA A 78 -0.90 6.68 6.72
N ASP A 79 -0.14 7.08 5.69
CA ASP A 79 -0.62 7.91 4.59
C ASP A 79 0.25 7.76 3.33
N LEU A 80 -0.21 8.34 2.22
CA LEU A 80 0.50 8.34 0.94
C LEU A 80 1.83 9.10 0.98
N GLN A 81 1.95 10.13 1.82
CA GLN A 81 3.22 10.84 1.97
C GLN A 81 4.27 9.93 2.61
N THR A 82 3.89 9.19 3.64
CA THR A 82 4.73 8.18 4.29
C THR A 82 5.09 7.06 3.33
N LEU A 83 4.16 6.68 2.43
CA LEU A 83 4.47 5.76 1.33
C LEU A 83 5.59 6.32 0.46
N GLN A 84 5.42 7.54 -0.04
CA GLN A 84 6.41 8.22 -0.88
C GLN A 84 7.76 8.33 -0.18
N GLU A 85 7.80 8.82 1.05
CA GLU A 85 9.03 8.94 1.84
C GLU A 85 9.70 7.59 2.10
N SER A 86 8.90 6.53 2.30
CA SER A 86 9.41 5.17 2.46
C SER A 86 10.00 4.61 1.18
N LEU A 87 9.72 5.19 0.02
CA LEU A 87 10.31 4.78 -1.24
C LEU A 87 11.52 5.68 -1.56
N ASP A 88 11.40 6.99 -1.33
CA ASP A 88 12.45 7.99 -1.51
C ASP A 88 13.67 7.82 -0.58
N LYS A 89 13.47 7.53 0.73
CA LYS A 89 14.56 7.43 1.72
C LYS A 89 15.63 6.42 1.33
N PHE A 90 15.29 5.42 0.54
CA PHE A 90 16.23 4.38 0.16
C PHE A 90 17.19 4.81 -0.95
N HIS A 91 16.85 5.82 -1.76
CA HIS A 91 17.73 6.34 -2.81
C HIS A 91 18.98 7.06 -2.26
N ARG A 92 18.91 7.64 -1.05
CA ARG A 92 20.05 8.37 -0.45
C ARG A 92 21.12 7.47 0.16
N THR A 93 20.84 6.19 0.39
CA THR A 93 21.78 5.31 1.12
C THR A 93 22.77 4.61 0.19
N GLU A 94 22.51 4.55 -1.12
CA GLU A 94 23.41 3.93 -2.12
C GLU A 94 24.29 4.94 -2.87
N SER A 95 24.27 6.22 -2.50
CA SER A 95 25.11 7.28 -3.10
C SER A 95 26.34 7.67 -2.26
N LEU A 96 26.81 6.80 -1.35
CA LEU A 96 28.01 7.02 -0.52
C LEU A 96 29.11 5.99 -0.79
#